data_AF-A0A9P6DXQ5-F1
#
_entry.id   AF-A0A9P6DXQ5-F1
#
_cell.length_a   1.000
_cell.length_b   1.000
_cell.length_c   1.000
_cell.angle_alpha   90.00
_cell.angle_beta   90.00
_cell.angle_gamma   90.00
#
_symmetry.space_group_name_H-M   'P 1'
#
loop_
_entity.id
_entity.type
_entity.pdbx_description
1 polymer ?
#
loop_
_entity_poly.entity_id
_entity_poly.type
_entity_poly.pdbx_seq_one_letter_code
_entity_poly.pdbx_strand_id
1 'polypeptide(L)'
;MDPLTANLLVTEILGFSPQLLLDDLTNIPHNNVQLTVEAVETFLRAWVEKQDHSKRPAYDKELEEGLAALQTLLDSHSDRAFDLFEAWAWRNVFEIPPDIPIVMPHHEGLDLTITDEEERALYLELDLARKKLEATKRMELLLTKAVKASSQRRARAEKQVQDAEFLTSTEQLLSSIPLVTDLHHKVSQMTDTKKMKIPDDLPQFKIDPDKRLWEASQSGFLSWMTSRAIEITRGPSDVDMDMDIGDELPAAQFARKIAERA
;
A
#
# COMPACT_ATOMS: atom_id res chain seq x y z
N MET A 1 -7.18 -31.01 -41.06
CA MET A 1 -7.29 -29.75 -40.29
C MET A 1 -8.38 -28.92 -40.93
N ASP A 2 -9.32 -28.38 -40.14
CA ASP A 2 -10.30 -27.43 -40.66
C ASP A 2 -9.58 -26.12 -41.03
N PRO A 3 -9.99 -25.40 -42.10
CA PRO A 3 -9.31 -24.18 -42.54
C PRO A 3 -9.23 -23.10 -41.45
N LEU A 4 -10.21 -23.09 -40.52
CA LEU A 4 -10.21 -22.20 -39.36
C LEU A 4 -9.09 -22.52 -38.36
N THR A 5 -8.78 -23.81 -38.14
CA THR A 5 -7.71 -24.22 -37.23
C THR A 5 -6.33 -23.90 -37.79
N ALA A 6 -6.14 -24.00 -39.10
CA ALA A 6 -4.88 -23.62 -39.76
C ALA A 6 -4.62 -22.11 -39.62
N ASN A 7 -5.63 -21.28 -39.90
CA ASN A 7 -5.49 -19.83 -39.74
C ASN A 7 -5.18 -19.42 -38.30
N LEU A 8 -5.80 -20.08 -37.32
CA LEU A 8 -5.57 -19.79 -35.91
C LEU A 8 -4.12 -20.12 -35.51
N LEU A 9 -3.60 -21.26 -35.96
CA LEU A 9 -2.23 -21.66 -35.70
C LEU A 9 -1.21 -20.72 -36.38
N VAL A 10 -1.48 -20.26 -37.61
CA VAL A 10 -0.66 -19.23 -38.26
C VAL A 10 -0.66 -17.93 -37.46
N THR A 11 -1.83 -17.48 -37.00
CA THR A 11 -1.92 -16.24 -36.20
C THR A 11 -1.19 -16.36 -34.87
N GLU A 12 -1.19 -17.56 -34.28
CA GLU A 12 -0.50 -17.87 -33.04
C GLU A 12 1.02 -17.92 -33.24
N ILE A 13 1.50 -18.49 -34.35
CA ILE A 13 2.94 -18.50 -34.74
C ILE A 13 3.46 -17.07 -34.95
N LEU A 14 2.72 -16.26 -35.70
CA LEU A 14 3.14 -14.90 -36.05
C LEU A 14 2.94 -13.91 -34.89
N GLY A 15 2.02 -14.21 -33.96
CA GLY A 15 1.59 -13.29 -32.91
C GLY A 15 0.68 -12.17 -33.41
N PHE A 16 0.30 -12.17 -34.69
CA PHE A 16 -0.63 -11.23 -35.31
C PHE A 16 -1.36 -11.89 -36.49
N SER A 17 -2.44 -11.26 -36.97
CA SER A 17 -3.17 -11.77 -38.14
C SER A 17 -2.38 -11.54 -39.43
N PRO A 18 -2.11 -12.58 -40.26
CA PRO A 18 -1.42 -12.44 -41.55
C PRO A 18 -2.02 -11.36 -42.46
N GLN A 19 -3.35 -11.15 -42.36
CA GLN A 19 -4.05 -10.13 -43.12
C GLN A 19 -3.49 -8.72 -42.86
N LEU A 20 -3.10 -8.40 -41.62
CA LEU A 20 -2.53 -7.10 -41.28
C LEU A 20 -1.20 -6.85 -42.02
N LEU A 21 -0.37 -7.88 -42.15
CA LEU A 21 0.88 -7.79 -42.89
C LEU A 21 0.62 -7.58 -44.39
N LEU A 22 -0.40 -8.24 -44.94
CA LEU A 22 -0.77 -8.07 -46.34
C LEU A 22 -1.35 -6.68 -46.59
N ASP A 23 -2.21 -6.17 -45.70
CA ASP A 23 -2.75 -4.80 -45.76
C ASP A 23 -1.63 -3.74 -45.69
N ASP A 24 -0.67 -3.91 -44.79
CA ASP A 24 0.49 -3.02 -44.70
C ASP A 24 1.35 -3.08 -45.96
N LEU A 25 1.50 -4.27 -46.55
CA LEU A 25 2.28 -4.47 -47.77
C LEU A 25 1.60 -3.88 -49.01
N THR A 26 0.27 -3.89 -49.10
CA THR A 26 -0.46 -3.26 -50.21
C THR A 26 -0.48 -1.73 -50.12
N ASN A 27 -0.36 -1.17 -48.93
CA ASN A 27 -0.21 0.28 -48.73
C ASN A 27 1.12 0.84 -49.25
N ILE A 28 2.21 0.06 -49.18
CA ILE A 28 3.56 0.52 -49.61
C ILE A 28 3.59 0.87 -51.12
N PRO A 29 3.15 0.00 -52.05
CA PRO A 29 3.05 0.29 -53.47
C PRO A 29 2.22 1.52 -53.79
N HIS A 30 1.06 1.68 -53.16
CA HIS A 30 0.19 2.84 -53.38
C HIS A 30 0.95 4.15 -53.08
N ASN A 31 1.60 4.23 -51.92
CA ASN A 31 2.41 5.38 -51.54
C ASN A 31 3.60 5.59 -52.50
N ASN A 32 4.25 4.50 -52.92
CA ASN A 32 5.38 4.59 -53.84
C ASN A 32 4.96 5.05 -55.24
N VAL A 33 3.82 4.59 -55.77
CA VAL A 33 3.27 5.07 -57.05
C VAL A 33 3.05 6.57 -56.97
N GLN A 34 2.39 7.05 -55.92
CA GLN A 34 2.20 8.48 -55.71
C GLN A 34 3.53 9.26 -55.70
N LEU A 35 4.50 8.82 -54.90
CA LEU A 35 5.82 9.47 -54.82
C LEU A 35 6.56 9.47 -56.17
N THR A 36 6.46 8.38 -56.94
CA THR A 36 7.10 8.31 -58.26
C THR A 36 6.45 9.26 -59.25
N VAL A 37 5.12 9.36 -59.23
CA VAL A 37 4.36 10.28 -60.09
C VAL A 37 4.72 11.73 -59.76
N GLU A 38 4.78 12.10 -58.47
CA GLU A 38 5.20 13.43 -58.02
C GLU A 38 6.64 13.77 -58.44
N ALA A 39 7.56 12.81 -58.35
CA ALA A 39 8.94 12.99 -58.80
C ALA A 39 9.05 13.19 -60.32
N VAL A 40 8.29 12.41 -61.09
CA VAL A 40 8.20 12.55 -62.55
C VAL A 40 7.56 13.88 -62.93
N GLU A 41 6.50 14.30 -62.25
CA GLU A 41 5.86 15.60 -62.45
C GLU A 41 6.87 16.73 -62.25
N THR A 42 7.59 16.72 -61.13
CA THR A 42 8.59 17.74 -60.79
C THR A 42 9.69 17.82 -61.86
N PHE A 43 10.18 16.67 -62.33
CA PHE A 43 11.18 16.60 -63.39
C PHE A 43 10.65 17.15 -64.73
N LEU A 44 9.45 16.75 -65.12
CA LEU A 44 8.85 17.17 -66.39
C LEU A 44 8.49 18.66 -66.38
N ARG A 45 7.97 19.20 -65.27
CA ARG A 45 7.73 20.64 -65.11
C ARG A 45 9.02 21.46 -65.24
N ALA A 46 10.11 21.00 -64.63
CA ALA A 46 11.41 21.65 -64.76
C ALA A 46 11.96 21.59 -66.20
N TRP A 47 11.59 20.57 -66.97
CA TRP A 47 11.92 20.47 -68.40
C TRP A 47 11.08 21.40 -69.27
N VAL A 48 9.76 21.48 -69.03
CA VAL A 48 8.83 22.38 -69.75
C VAL A 48 9.20 23.84 -69.52
N GLU A 49 9.68 24.22 -68.33
CA GLU A 49 10.09 25.60 -68.04
C GLU A 49 11.29 26.07 -68.89
N LYS A 50 12.12 25.14 -69.38
CA LYS A 50 13.24 25.43 -70.28
C LYS A 50 12.85 25.51 -71.77
N GLN A 51 11.61 25.16 -72.11
CA GLN A 51 11.08 25.19 -73.47
C GLN A 51 10.50 26.56 -73.83
N ASP A 52 10.16 26.74 -75.12
CA ASP A 52 9.58 27.97 -75.66
C ASP A 52 8.28 28.37 -74.94
N HIS A 53 8.28 29.58 -74.35
CA HIS A 53 7.16 30.13 -73.59
C HIS A 53 5.86 30.26 -74.40
N SER A 54 5.94 30.35 -75.73
CA SER A 54 4.76 30.47 -76.61
C SER A 54 3.87 29.22 -76.62
N LYS A 55 4.44 28.05 -76.33
CA LYS A 55 3.74 26.75 -76.32
C LYS A 55 3.49 26.18 -74.92
N ARG A 56 3.93 26.87 -73.87
CA ARG A 56 3.78 26.49 -72.47
C ARG A 56 2.37 25.99 -72.10
N PRO A 57 1.26 26.69 -72.41
CA PRO A 57 -0.08 26.22 -72.03
C PRO A 57 -0.52 24.92 -72.72
N ALA A 58 0.02 24.60 -73.90
CA ALA A 58 -0.27 23.34 -74.57
C ALA A 58 0.50 22.18 -73.92
N TYR A 59 1.77 22.40 -73.55
CA TYR A 59 2.60 21.40 -72.87
C TYR A 59 2.13 21.13 -71.44
N ASP A 60 1.68 22.15 -70.71
CA ASP A 60 1.14 21.96 -69.35
C ASP A 60 -0.10 21.05 -69.37
N LYS A 61 -0.99 21.25 -70.34
CA LYS A 61 -2.19 20.42 -70.50
C LYS A 61 -1.85 18.97 -70.88
N GLU A 62 -0.96 18.78 -71.85
CA GLU A 62 -0.52 17.45 -72.27
C GLU A 62 0.21 16.72 -71.12
N LEU A 63 0.98 17.44 -70.32
CA LEU A 63 1.66 16.91 -69.14
C LEU A 63 0.66 16.41 -68.09
N GLU A 64 -0.35 17.21 -67.74
CA GLU A 64 -1.36 16.83 -66.75
C GLU A 64 -2.17 15.61 -67.21
N GLU A 65 -2.59 15.59 -68.48
CA GLU A 65 -3.32 14.45 -69.06
C GLU A 65 -2.46 13.19 -69.10
N GLY A 66 -1.19 13.32 -69.51
CA GLY A 66 -0.24 12.20 -69.56
C GLY A 66 0.13 11.67 -68.17
N LEU A 67 0.30 12.55 -67.18
CA LEU A 67 0.60 12.18 -65.81
C LEU A 67 -0.58 11.46 -65.14
N ALA A 68 -1.80 11.96 -65.36
CA ALA A 68 -3.02 11.30 -64.87
C ALA A 68 -3.21 9.91 -65.49
N ALA A 69 -2.91 9.76 -66.79
CA ALA A 69 -2.93 8.47 -67.47
C ALA A 69 -1.85 7.51 -66.93
N LEU A 70 -0.64 8.00 -66.67
CA LEU A 70 0.45 7.23 -66.08
C LEU A 70 0.10 6.75 -64.66
N GLN A 71 -0.43 7.64 -63.82
CA GLN A 71 -0.86 7.29 -62.47
C GLN A 71 -1.93 6.20 -62.50
N THR A 72 -2.99 6.39 -63.29
CA THR A 72 -4.07 5.40 -63.44
C THR A 72 -3.53 4.04 -63.92
N LEU A 73 -2.58 4.05 -64.85
CA LEU A 73 -1.95 2.83 -65.35
C LEU A 73 -1.16 2.12 -64.24
N LEU A 74 -0.34 2.85 -63.50
CA LEU A 74 0.47 2.30 -62.41
C LEU A 74 -0.40 1.76 -61.28
N ASP A 75 -1.43 2.50 -60.87
CA ASP A 75 -2.40 2.06 -59.86
C ASP A 75 -3.07 0.75 -60.30
N SER A 76 -3.61 0.69 -61.53
CA SER A 76 -4.29 -0.51 -62.02
C SER A 76 -3.39 -1.76 -62.11
N HIS A 77 -2.12 -1.58 -62.44
CA HIS A 77 -1.16 -2.68 -62.52
C HIS A 77 -0.64 -3.10 -61.15
N SER A 78 -0.43 -2.12 -60.25
CA SER A 78 -0.06 -2.37 -58.86
C SER A 78 -1.16 -3.15 -58.16
N ASP A 79 -2.40 -2.67 -58.19
CA ASP A 79 -3.56 -3.35 -57.58
C ASP A 79 -3.66 -4.80 -58.04
N ARG A 80 -3.62 -5.03 -59.37
CA ARG A 80 -3.69 -6.39 -59.92
C ARG A 80 -2.52 -7.28 -59.48
N ALA A 81 -1.30 -6.74 -59.43
CA ALA A 81 -0.15 -7.51 -59.01
C ALA A 81 -0.23 -7.88 -57.52
N PHE A 82 -0.70 -6.95 -56.69
CA PHE A 82 -0.83 -7.15 -55.25
C PHE A 82 -2.03 -8.01 -54.87
N ASP A 83 -3.15 -7.96 -55.60
CA ASP A 83 -4.27 -8.92 -55.46
C ASP A 83 -3.79 -10.35 -55.73
N LEU A 84 -2.99 -10.55 -56.77
CA LEU A 84 -2.41 -11.86 -57.11
C LEU A 84 -1.39 -12.31 -56.07
N PHE A 85 -0.58 -11.39 -55.57
CA PHE A 85 0.37 -11.65 -54.49
C PHE A 85 -0.37 -12.05 -53.20
N GLU A 86 -1.43 -11.34 -52.83
CA GLU A 86 -2.23 -11.64 -51.64
C GLU A 86 -2.82 -13.05 -51.74
N ALA A 87 -3.47 -13.36 -52.86
CA ALA A 87 -4.02 -14.69 -53.10
C ALA A 87 -2.95 -15.79 -53.12
N TRP A 88 -1.75 -15.48 -53.63
CA TRP A 88 -0.62 -16.42 -53.60
C TRP A 88 -0.08 -16.62 -52.18
N ALA A 89 0.05 -15.55 -51.40
CA ALA A 89 0.55 -15.59 -50.03
C ALA A 89 -0.36 -16.44 -49.13
N TRP A 90 -1.67 -16.29 -49.25
CA TRP A 90 -2.66 -17.12 -48.54
C TRP A 90 -2.53 -18.62 -48.86
N ARG A 91 -2.18 -18.98 -50.09
CA ARG A 91 -2.10 -20.36 -50.57
C ARG A 91 -0.74 -21.03 -50.41
N ASN A 92 0.30 -20.29 -50.04
CA ASN A 92 1.66 -20.82 -50.04
C ASN A 92 2.43 -20.45 -48.79
N VAL A 93 2.43 -19.18 -48.41
CA VAL A 93 3.22 -18.68 -47.29
C VAL A 93 2.50 -18.91 -45.97
N PHE A 94 1.19 -18.63 -45.95
CA PHE A 94 0.35 -18.78 -44.76
C PHE A 94 -0.46 -20.09 -44.76
N GLU A 95 -0.23 -20.98 -45.74
CA GLU A 95 -0.87 -22.29 -45.76
C GLU A 95 -0.02 -23.29 -44.98
N ILE A 96 -0.65 -23.95 -44.01
CA ILE A 96 -0.02 -25.01 -43.22
C ILE A 96 -0.51 -26.35 -43.76
N PRO A 97 0.41 -27.22 -44.26
CA PRO A 97 0.03 -28.54 -44.73
C PRO A 97 -0.62 -29.35 -43.59
N PRO A 98 -1.75 -30.03 -43.85
CA PRO A 98 -2.49 -30.75 -42.82
C PRO A 98 -1.73 -31.96 -42.26
N ASP A 99 -0.68 -32.41 -42.96
CA ASP A 99 0.09 -33.60 -42.62
C ASP A 99 1.25 -33.32 -41.65
N ILE A 100 1.54 -32.05 -41.35
CA ILE A 100 2.65 -31.66 -40.48
C ILE A 100 2.10 -31.34 -39.09
N PRO A 101 2.44 -32.14 -38.06
CA PRO A 101 2.11 -31.81 -36.68
C PRO A 101 3.01 -30.66 -36.22
N ILE A 102 2.51 -29.42 -36.30
CA ILE A 102 3.21 -28.26 -35.77
C ILE A 102 2.92 -28.18 -34.28
N VAL A 103 3.97 -28.32 -33.48
CA VAL A 103 3.94 -28.10 -32.03
C VAL A 103 4.75 -26.86 -31.75
N MET A 104 4.13 -25.87 -31.11
CA MET A 104 4.84 -24.64 -30.76
C MET A 104 5.58 -24.79 -29.42
N PRO A 105 6.64 -24.00 -29.18
CA PRO A 105 7.41 -24.08 -27.94
C PRO A 105 6.54 -23.88 -26.68
N HIS A 106 5.52 -23.03 -26.73
CA HIS A 106 4.59 -22.82 -25.61
C HIS A 106 3.50 -23.87 -25.49
N HIS A 107 3.37 -24.78 -26.45
CA HIS A 107 2.55 -25.99 -26.32
C HIS A 107 3.31 -27.11 -25.58
N GLU A 108 4.61 -26.95 -25.35
CA GLU A 108 5.40 -27.91 -24.59
C GLU A 108 4.93 -27.97 -23.13
N GLY A 109 4.45 -29.13 -22.70
CA GLY A 109 3.90 -29.35 -21.36
C GLY A 109 2.42 -29.00 -21.21
N LEU A 110 1.72 -28.66 -22.30
CA LEU A 110 0.27 -28.49 -22.29
C LEU A 110 -0.41 -29.86 -22.20
N ASP A 111 -1.02 -30.16 -21.06
CA ASP A 111 -1.82 -31.36 -20.88
C ASP A 111 -3.28 -31.08 -21.24
N LEU A 112 -3.65 -31.42 -22.48
CA LEU A 112 -5.02 -31.27 -22.99
C LEU A 112 -5.97 -32.38 -22.49
N THR A 113 -5.50 -33.27 -21.61
CA THR A 113 -6.35 -34.33 -21.01
C THR A 113 -7.10 -33.88 -19.76
N ILE A 114 -6.76 -32.70 -19.23
CA ILE A 114 -7.40 -32.12 -18.06
C ILE A 114 -8.85 -31.76 -18.39
N THR A 115 -9.77 -32.16 -17.52
CA THR A 115 -11.20 -31.87 -17.67
C THR A 115 -11.56 -30.49 -17.11
N ASP A 116 -12.62 -29.88 -17.64
CA ASP A 116 -13.15 -28.58 -17.14
C ASP A 116 -13.43 -28.61 -15.62
N GLU A 117 -13.78 -29.77 -15.06
CA GLU A 117 -14.02 -29.93 -13.62
C GLU A 117 -12.72 -29.86 -12.82
N GLU A 118 -11.65 -30.46 -13.32
CA GLU A 118 -10.32 -30.41 -12.72
C GLU A 118 -9.71 -29.00 -12.82
N GLU A 119 -9.89 -28.30 -13.94
CA GLU A 119 -9.46 -26.90 -14.07
C GLU A 119 -10.17 -26.00 -13.04
N ARG A 120 -11.50 -26.17 -12.88
CA ARG A 120 -12.26 -25.42 -11.86
C ARG A 120 -11.80 -25.75 -10.45
N ALA A 121 -11.49 -27.01 -10.16
CA ALA A 121 -10.94 -27.42 -8.88
C ALA A 121 -9.57 -26.75 -8.60
N LEU A 122 -8.69 -26.70 -9.61
CA LEU A 122 -7.40 -26.00 -9.53
C LEU A 122 -7.57 -24.50 -9.29
N TYR A 123 -8.53 -23.85 -9.95
CA TYR A 123 -8.83 -22.43 -9.68
C TYR A 123 -9.29 -22.20 -8.24
N LEU A 124 -10.15 -23.07 -7.71
CA LEU A 124 -10.58 -23.00 -6.31
C LEU A 124 -9.40 -23.22 -5.35
N GLU A 125 -8.52 -24.18 -5.64
CA GLU A 125 -7.30 -24.40 -4.85
C GLU A 125 -6.38 -23.18 -4.87
N LEU A 126 -6.18 -22.56 -6.03
CA LEU A 126 -5.37 -21.35 -6.19
C LEU A 126 -5.93 -20.19 -5.35
N ASP A 127 -7.26 -20.01 -5.35
CA ASP A 127 -7.89 -18.96 -4.55
C ASP A 127 -7.82 -19.24 -3.04
N LEU A 128 -7.92 -20.49 -2.62
CA LEU A 128 -7.68 -20.89 -1.24
C LEU A 128 -6.21 -20.64 -0.84
N ALA A 129 -5.26 -20.95 -1.71
CA ALA A 129 -3.84 -20.69 -1.49
C ALA A 129 -3.55 -19.19 -1.38
N ARG A 130 -4.16 -18.35 -2.23
CA ARG A 130 -4.09 -16.89 -2.17
C ARG A 130 -4.62 -16.36 -0.83
N LYS A 131 -5.81 -16.80 -0.41
CA LYS A 131 -6.39 -16.41 0.89
C LYS A 131 -5.50 -16.84 2.07
N LYS A 132 -4.92 -18.04 2.00
CA LYS A 132 -3.99 -18.52 3.02
C LYS A 132 -2.73 -17.65 3.09
N LEU A 133 -2.17 -17.27 1.94
CA LEU A 133 -1.01 -16.38 1.84
C LEU A 133 -1.31 -15.00 2.45
N GLU A 134 -2.49 -14.43 2.18
CA GLU A 134 -2.92 -13.16 2.75
C GLU A 134 -3.06 -13.24 4.27
N ALA A 135 -3.66 -14.33 4.78
CA ALA A 135 -3.79 -14.55 6.22
C ALA A 135 -2.42 -14.69 6.90
N THR A 136 -1.48 -15.43 6.29
CA THR A 136 -0.11 -15.57 6.82
C THR A 136 0.63 -14.24 6.84
N LYS A 137 0.53 -13.44 5.75
CA LYS A 137 1.13 -12.10 5.70
C LYS A 137 0.54 -11.16 6.76
N ARG A 138 -0.78 -11.19 6.97
CA ARG A 138 -1.43 -10.39 8.01
C ARG A 138 -0.99 -10.81 9.41
N MET A 139 -0.88 -12.11 9.66
CA MET A 139 -0.39 -12.65 10.93
C MET A 139 1.06 -12.22 11.18
N GLU A 140 1.94 -12.29 10.18
CA GLU A 140 3.33 -11.82 10.27
C GLU A 140 3.41 -10.34 10.67
N LEU A 141 2.59 -9.48 10.05
CA LEU A 141 2.52 -8.06 10.40
C LEU A 141 2.05 -7.82 11.84
N LEU A 142 1.15 -8.65 12.37
CA LEU A 142 0.71 -8.56 13.76
C LEU A 142 1.80 -9.06 14.73
N LEU A 143 2.46 -10.16 14.41
CA LEU A 143 3.54 -10.72 15.22
C LEU A 143 4.73 -9.76 15.30
N THR A 144 5.14 -9.16 14.18
CA THR A 144 6.22 -8.16 14.17
C THR A 144 5.90 -6.95 15.05
N LYS A 145 4.65 -6.45 15.02
CA LYS A 145 4.18 -5.39 15.93
C LYS A 145 4.19 -5.83 17.39
N ALA A 146 3.71 -7.05 17.68
CA ALA A 146 3.69 -7.60 19.03
C ALA A 146 5.10 -7.80 19.61
N VAL A 147 6.04 -8.31 18.81
CA VAL A 147 7.45 -8.46 19.17
C VAL A 147 8.05 -7.09 19.50
N LYS A 148 7.80 -6.07 18.68
CA LYS A 148 8.28 -4.70 18.95
C LYS A 148 7.69 -4.10 20.22
N ALA A 149 6.39 -4.30 20.48
CA ALA A 149 5.77 -3.83 21.71
C ALA A 149 6.32 -4.57 22.94
N SER A 150 6.54 -5.89 22.82
CA SER A 150 7.10 -6.73 23.88
C SER A 150 8.54 -6.33 24.21
N SER A 151 9.40 -6.11 23.20
CA SER A 151 10.77 -5.67 23.42
C SER A 151 10.84 -4.29 24.09
N GLN A 152 9.96 -3.37 23.71
CA GLN A 152 9.84 -2.07 24.38
C GLN A 152 9.39 -2.19 25.84
N ARG A 153 8.41 -3.04 26.14
CA ARG A 153 7.98 -3.31 27.52
C ARG A 153 9.10 -3.92 28.35
N ARG A 154 9.82 -4.89 27.77
CA ARG A 154 10.98 -5.52 28.42
C ARG A 154 12.07 -4.49 28.74
N ALA A 155 12.45 -3.65 27.78
CA ALA A 155 13.46 -2.61 28.02
C ALA A 155 13.05 -1.62 29.12
N ARG A 156 11.76 -1.28 29.22
CA ARG A 156 11.23 -0.44 30.32
C ARG A 156 11.30 -1.15 31.66
N ALA A 157 10.91 -2.42 31.71
CA ALA A 157 10.98 -3.22 32.94
C ALA A 157 12.43 -3.41 33.39
N GLU A 158 13.36 -3.68 32.47
CA GLU A 158 14.80 -3.78 32.76
C GLU A 158 15.34 -2.46 33.33
N LYS A 159 14.95 -1.30 32.77
CA LYS A 159 15.31 0.00 33.33
C LYS A 159 14.73 0.21 34.74
N GLN A 160 13.46 -0.13 34.96
CA GLN A 160 12.84 -0.02 36.29
C GLN A 160 13.53 -0.91 37.33
N VAL A 161 13.96 -2.12 36.93
CA VAL A 161 14.75 -2.99 37.80
C VAL A 161 16.10 -2.35 38.12
N GLN A 162 16.81 -1.80 37.13
CA GLN A 162 18.07 -1.06 37.38
C GLN A 162 17.88 0.14 38.32
N ASP A 163 16.80 0.91 38.14
CA ASP A 163 16.45 2.03 39.03
C ASP A 163 16.13 1.53 40.46
N ALA A 164 15.50 0.36 40.59
CA ALA A 164 15.18 -0.26 41.88
C ALA A 164 16.39 -0.95 42.55
N GLU A 165 17.35 -1.47 41.79
CA GLU A 165 18.61 -2.03 42.31
C GLU A 165 19.38 -0.99 43.14
N PHE A 166 19.33 0.29 42.75
CA PHE A 166 19.86 1.38 43.57
C PHE A 166 19.16 1.43 44.94
N LEU A 167 17.84 1.34 44.99
CA LEU A 167 17.09 1.35 46.25
C LEU A 167 17.42 0.13 47.12
N THR A 168 17.55 -1.05 46.53
CA THR A 168 17.98 -2.26 47.26
C THR A 168 19.39 -2.11 47.83
N SER A 169 20.31 -1.46 47.11
CA SER A 169 21.65 -1.15 47.62
C SER A 169 21.60 -0.13 48.78
N THR A 170 20.71 0.86 48.71
CA THR A 170 20.52 1.82 49.82
C THR A 170 19.84 1.21 51.03
N GLU A 171 18.94 0.24 50.85
CA GLU A 171 18.32 -0.51 51.94
C GLU A 171 19.36 -1.33 52.71
N GLN A 172 20.30 -1.97 51.99
CA GLN A 172 21.43 -2.65 52.61
C GLN A 172 22.31 -1.66 53.42
N LEU A 173 22.56 -0.45 52.90
CA LEU A 173 23.28 0.61 53.65
C LEU A 173 22.48 1.12 54.85
N LEU A 174 21.18 1.35 54.72
CA LEU A 174 20.29 1.78 55.81
C LEU A 174 20.21 0.73 56.93
N SER A 175 20.20 -0.56 56.57
CA SER A 175 20.23 -1.67 57.54
C SER A 175 21.56 -1.76 58.31
N SER A 176 22.64 -1.19 57.77
CA SER A 176 23.96 -1.15 58.41
C SER A 176 24.16 0.05 59.35
N ILE A 177 23.25 1.03 59.36
CA ILE A 177 23.32 2.20 60.24
C ILE A 177 22.57 1.89 61.54
N PRO A 178 23.27 1.63 62.67
CA PRO A 178 22.64 1.23 63.93
C PRO A 178 21.71 2.32 64.51
N LEU A 179 21.86 3.57 64.08
CA LEU A 179 21.06 4.68 64.55
C LEU A 179 19.59 4.58 64.11
N VAL A 180 19.29 4.06 62.92
CA VAL A 180 17.92 4.02 62.39
C VAL A 180 17.11 2.89 63.03
N THR A 181 17.73 1.74 63.29
CA THR A 181 17.10 0.67 64.08
C THR A 181 16.88 1.09 65.53
N ASP A 182 17.80 1.86 66.11
CA ASP A 182 17.68 2.39 67.48
C ASP A 182 16.64 3.53 67.58
N LEU A 183 16.52 4.36 66.54
CA LEU A 183 15.45 5.37 66.40
C LEU A 183 14.09 4.74 66.15
N HIS A 184 14.00 3.73 65.27
CA HIS A 184 12.77 2.97 65.06
C HIS A 184 12.33 2.29 66.37
N HIS A 185 13.25 1.64 67.07
CA HIS A 185 12.96 1.05 68.38
C HIS A 185 12.54 2.11 69.41
N LYS A 186 13.20 3.28 69.48
CA LYS A 186 12.80 4.40 70.35
C LYS A 186 11.46 5.04 69.96
N VAL A 187 11.13 5.14 68.67
CA VAL A 187 9.87 5.71 68.19
C VAL A 187 8.71 4.72 68.37
N SER A 188 8.94 3.43 68.15
CA SER A 188 7.97 2.38 68.51
C SER A 188 7.75 2.27 70.01
N GLN A 189 8.76 2.63 70.83
CA GLN A 189 8.58 2.80 72.28
C GLN A 189 7.87 4.11 72.66
N MET A 190 7.85 5.12 71.78
CA MET A 190 7.12 6.39 72.00
C MET A 190 5.66 6.33 71.55
N THR A 191 5.22 5.30 70.82
CA THR A 191 3.79 5.08 70.51
C THR A 191 3.07 4.38 71.65
N ASP A 192 3.01 5.03 72.81
CA ASP A 192 1.95 4.86 73.80
C ASP A 192 1.22 6.20 73.99
N THR A 193 0.93 6.87 72.86
CA THR A 193 0.23 8.16 72.77
C THR A 193 -1.29 8.05 73.01
N LYS A 194 -1.76 6.98 73.66
CA LYS A 194 -3.14 6.87 74.17
C LYS A 194 -3.37 7.57 75.51
N LYS A 195 -2.36 8.22 76.09
CA LYS A 195 -2.49 8.97 77.36
C LYS A 195 -1.91 10.38 77.31
N MET A 196 -1.90 11.03 76.15
CA MET A 196 -1.72 12.48 76.10
C MET A 196 -3.11 13.12 76.00
N LYS A 197 -3.62 13.60 77.13
CA LYS A 197 -4.79 14.49 77.15
C LYS A 197 -4.42 15.73 76.33
N ILE A 198 -5.07 15.87 75.19
CA ILE A 198 -5.05 17.09 74.38
C ILE A 198 -5.59 18.21 75.30
N PRO A 199 -4.86 19.32 75.52
CA PRO A 199 -5.41 20.48 76.19
C PRO A 199 -6.59 21.03 75.37
N ASP A 200 -7.74 21.26 76.02
CA ASP A 200 -9.01 21.69 75.42
C ASP A 200 -8.98 23.09 74.76
N ASP A 201 -7.83 23.76 74.69
CA ASP A 201 -7.65 25.09 74.10
C ASP A 201 -6.94 25.09 72.72
N LEU A 202 -7.19 24.06 71.91
CA LEU A 202 -6.93 24.17 70.47
C LEU A 202 -8.13 24.86 69.79
N PRO A 203 -7.91 25.86 68.93
CA PRO A 203 -9.00 26.48 68.19
C PRO A 203 -9.70 25.40 67.38
N GLN A 204 -10.93 25.06 67.80
CA GLN A 204 -11.83 24.25 67.01
C GLN A 204 -12.05 24.99 65.69
N PHE A 205 -11.38 24.55 64.63
CA PHE A 205 -11.73 24.97 63.28
C PHE A 205 -13.18 24.55 63.08
N LYS A 206 -14.09 25.52 63.07
CA LYS A 206 -15.48 25.32 62.67
C LYS A 206 -15.45 24.85 61.22
N ILE A 207 -15.60 23.55 61.03
CA ILE A 207 -15.78 22.95 59.71
C ILE A 207 -17.25 23.23 59.34
N ASP A 208 -17.45 24.06 58.31
CA ASP A 208 -18.77 24.21 57.69
C ASP A 208 -19.21 22.83 57.17
N PRO A 209 -20.42 22.34 57.49
CA PRO A 209 -20.86 20.98 57.13
C PRO A 209 -20.97 20.75 55.61
N ASP A 210 -20.89 21.80 54.80
CA ASP A 210 -20.95 21.74 53.33
C ASP A 210 -19.57 21.76 52.64
N LYS A 211 -18.45 21.86 53.38
CA LYS A 211 -17.09 21.86 52.78
C LYS A 211 -16.38 20.54 52.98
N ARG A 212 -15.82 20.01 51.89
CA ARG A 212 -15.12 18.72 51.88
C ARG A 212 -13.76 18.85 52.58
N LEU A 213 -13.33 17.79 53.27
CA LEU A 213 -12.14 17.77 54.14
C LEU A 213 -10.84 18.20 53.43
N TRP A 214 -10.73 17.98 52.12
CA TRP A 214 -9.55 18.34 51.33
C TRP A 214 -9.51 19.82 50.91
N GLU A 215 -10.64 20.55 51.01
CA GLU A 215 -10.71 21.99 50.74
C GLU A 215 -10.43 22.85 51.99
N ALA A 216 -10.58 22.26 53.18
CA ALA A 216 -10.44 22.97 54.46
C ALA A 216 -8.97 23.17 54.88
N SER A 217 -8.06 22.25 54.53
CA SER A 217 -6.65 22.36 54.88
C SER A 217 -5.74 21.48 54.01
N GLN A 218 -4.46 21.84 53.91
CA GLN A 218 -3.44 21.06 53.20
C GLN A 218 -3.23 19.66 53.80
N SER A 219 -3.36 19.53 55.12
CA SER A 219 -3.31 18.23 55.80
C SER A 219 -4.52 17.36 55.46
N GLY A 220 -5.69 17.96 55.24
CA GLY A 220 -6.88 17.27 54.74
C GLY A 220 -6.70 16.72 53.32
N PHE A 221 -6.10 17.51 52.42
CA PHE A 221 -5.79 17.07 51.05
C PHE A 221 -4.79 15.90 51.03
N LEU A 222 -3.74 15.95 51.87
CA LEU A 222 -2.76 14.87 51.96
C LEU A 222 -3.38 13.57 52.50
N SER A 223 -4.24 13.66 53.53
CA SER A 223 -4.97 12.50 54.06
C SER A 223 -5.93 11.89 53.02
N TRP A 224 -6.56 12.73 52.21
CA TRP A 224 -7.40 12.28 51.10
C TRP A 224 -6.57 11.58 50.00
N MET A 225 -5.45 12.18 49.58
CA MET A 225 -4.58 11.58 48.55
C MET A 225 -4.00 10.24 48.99
N THR A 226 -3.56 10.12 50.24
CA THR A 226 -3.03 8.85 50.76
C THR A 226 -4.13 7.79 50.83
N SER A 227 -5.35 8.16 51.25
CA SER A 227 -6.50 7.24 51.23
C SER A 227 -6.83 6.78 49.81
N ARG A 228 -6.81 7.69 48.83
CA ARG A 228 -7.05 7.37 47.41
C ARG A 228 -5.95 6.48 46.82
N ALA A 229 -4.69 6.71 47.17
CA ALA A 229 -3.58 5.86 46.76
C ALA A 229 -3.69 4.45 47.35
N ILE A 230 -4.18 4.33 48.59
CA ILE A 230 -4.45 3.04 49.23
C ILE A 230 -5.63 2.32 48.55
N GLU A 231 -6.67 3.04 48.11
CA GLU A 231 -7.79 2.46 47.35
C GLU A 231 -7.36 1.98 45.96
N ILE A 232 -6.55 2.77 45.24
CA ILE A 232 -6.03 2.40 43.91
C ILE A 232 -5.13 1.17 43.99
N THR A 233 -4.34 1.05 45.06
CA THR A 233 -3.46 -0.11 45.27
C THR A 233 -4.20 -1.36 45.76
N ARG A 234 -5.42 -1.24 46.28
CA ARG A 234 -6.26 -2.39 46.65
C ARG A 234 -7.00 -3.04 45.47
N GLY A 235 -7.00 -2.43 44.28
CA GLY A 235 -7.68 -2.95 43.09
C GLY A 235 -9.21 -2.85 43.17
N PRO A 236 -9.93 -2.92 42.03
CA PRO A 236 -11.36 -2.67 42.00
C PRO A 236 -12.12 -3.82 42.69
N SER A 237 -12.70 -3.57 43.87
CA SER A 237 -13.78 -4.40 44.39
C SER A 237 -15.06 -4.03 43.67
N ASP A 238 -15.72 -5.05 43.12
CA ASP A 238 -16.98 -5.02 42.39
C ASP A 238 -18.12 -4.55 43.30
N VAL A 239 -18.25 -3.24 43.49
CA VAL A 239 -19.40 -2.57 44.12
C VAL A 239 -19.61 -1.24 43.39
N ASP A 240 -20.67 -1.21 42.58
CA ASP A 240 -21.36 -0.05 41.98
C ASP A 240 -20.51 1.21 41.76
N MET A 241 -19.93 1.32 40.55
CA MET A 241 -19.52 2.61 39.98
C MET A 241 -20.76 3.41 39.53
N ASP A 242 -21.51 3.91 40.50
CA ASP A 242 -22.21 5.19 40.36
C ASP A 242 -21.45 6.21 41.23
N MET A 243 -20.34 6.75 40.70
CA MET A 243 -19.78 7.99 41.22
C MET A 243 -19.32 8.92 40.10
N ASP A 244 -19.89 10.12 40.19
CA ASP A 244 -19.94 11.22 39.25
C ASP A 244 -18.54 11.73 38.83
N ILE A 245 -18.29 11.76 37.51
CA ILE A 245 -17.05 12.24 36.88
C ILE A 245 -16.81 13.74 37.13
N GLY A 246 -17.78 14.45 37.73
CA GLY A 246 -17.68 15.86 38.12
C GLY A 246 -16.69 16.19 39.26
N ASP A 247 -16.20 15.21 40.01
CA ASP A 247 -15.44 15.44 41.26
C ASP A 247 -13.91 15.61 41.09
N GLU A 248 -13.34 15.41 39.89
CA GLU A 248 -11.88 15.51 39.67
C GLU A 248 -11.40 16.94 39.37
N LEU A 249 -12.27 17.77 38.81
CA LEU A 249 -11.95 19.15 38.39
C LEU A 249 -11.66 20.11 39.57
N PRO A 250 -12.39 20.07 40.70
CA PRO A 250 -12.16 20.96 41.83
C PRO A 250 -10.86 20.66 42.60
N ALA A 251 -10.53 19.37 42.79
CA ALA A 251 -9.32 18.95 43.53
C ALA A 251 -8.02 19.28 42.77
N ALA A 252 -8.01 19.11 41.44
CA ALA A 252 -6.88 19.49 40.60
C ALA A 252 -6.63 21.01 40.61
N GLN A 253 -7.70 21.82 40.65
CA GLN A 253 -7.59 23.26 40.76
C GLN A 253 -7.04 23.70 42.12
N PHE A 254 -7.43 23.03 43.22
CA PHE A 254 -6.92 23.32 44.55
C PHE A 254 -5.43 22.96 44.70
N ALA A 255 -5.00 21.81 44.18
CA ALA A 255 -3.58 21.42 44.14
C ALA A 255 -2.72 22.44 43.38
N ARG A 256 -3.24 22.97 42.27
CA ARG A 256 -2.58 24.02 41.49
C ARG A 256 -2.45 25.34 42.26
N LYS A 257 -3.49 25.72 43.00
CA LYS A 257 -3.52 26.93 43.83
C LYS A 257 -2.60 26.86 45.06
N ILE A 258 -2.35 25.66 45.59
CA ILE A 258 -1.34 25.44 46.63
C ILE A 258 0.07 25.53 46.06
N ALA A 259 0.31 24.96 44.86
CA ALA A 259 1.61 25.02 44.19
C ALA A 259 2.02 26.46 43.79
N GLU A 260 1.05 27.35 43.54
CA GLU A 260 1.31 28.78 43.27
C GLU A 260 1.57 29.62 44.53
N ARG A 261 1.35 29.07 45.73
CA ARG A 261 1.51 29.77 47.03
C ARG A 261 2.74 29.33 47.84
N ALA A 262 3.45 28.30 47.40
CA ALA A 262 4.72 27.83 47.97
C ALA A 262 5.90 28.41 47.18
#